data_AF-A0A9X2CBL5-F1
#
_entry.id   AF-A0A9X2CBL5-F1
#
_cell.length_a   1.000
_cell.length_b   1.000
_cell.length_c   1.000
_cell.angle_alpha   90.00
_cell.angle_beta   90.00
_cell.angle_gamma   90.00
#
_symmetry.space_group_name_H-M   'P 1'
#
loop_
_entity.id
_entity.type
_entity.pdbx_description
1 polymer ?
#
loop_
_entity_poly.entity_id
_entity_poly.type
_entity_poly.pdbx_seq_one_letter_code
_entity_poly.pdbx_strand_id
1 'polypeptide(L)'
;NLDATDTGTLAINLTGNAAANILIGSDGANILDGKAGIDTLIGGLGDDTYVVDSVSELGLIQELQNEGVDTLRVTYLNSGTQAQTINLNDPSLQYIDNLSVLGTGLFNLTGNALDNLLIGNASANTLIGGLGNDTLDGKKGADTLIGGDGDDTYYVYSNLDQVQEGLDGGTDTVNVMAYAGNSYTLVGNIENAVVLAS
;
A
#
# COMPACT_ATOMS: atom_id res chain seq x y z
N ASN A 1 5.09 13.66 -21.54
CA ASN A 1 4.48 12.40 -22.02
C ASN A 1 5.57 11.46 -22.48
N LEU A 2 5.49 10.21 -22.06
CA LEU A 2 6.37 9.11 -22.46
C LEU A 2 5.50 7.89 -22.72
N ASP A 3 5.89 7.08 -23.71
CA ASP A 3 5.14 5.89 -24.15
C ASP A 3 6.15 4.78 -24.46
N ALA A 4 6.05 3.66 -23.76
CA ALA A 4 6.92 2.49 -23.85
C ALA A 4 6.21 1.25 -24.44
N THR A 5 5.01 1.41 -25.00
CA THR A 5 4.19 0.28 -25.49
C THR A 5 4.89 -0.55 -26.58
N ASP A 6 5.73 0.06 -27.42
CA ASP A 6 6.48 -0.62 -28.48
C ASP A 6 7.74 -1.36 -27.99
N THR A 7 7.96 -1.45 -26.67
CA THR A 7 9.17 -2.04 -26.08
C THR A 7 8.98 -3.46 -25.54
N GLY A 8 7.77 -4.02 -25.66
CA GLY A 8 7.44 -5.39 -25.23
C GLY A 8 7.67 -5.56 -23.73
N THR A 9 8.28 -6.66 -23.31
CA THR A 9 8.47 -7.00 -21.88
C THR A 9 9.68 -6.32 -21.24
N LEU A 10 10.19 -5.23 -21.79
CA LEU A 10 11.34 -4.53 -21.24
C LEU A 10 10.91 -3.69 -20.04
N ALA A 11 11.55 -3.89 -18.89
CA ALA A 11 11.36 -3.05 -17.71
C ALA A 11 11.94 -1.63 -17.91
N ILE A 12 11.17 -0.72 -18.50
CA ILE A 12 11.55 0.68 -18.76
C ILE A 12 10.85 1.60 -17.77
N ASN A 13 11.64 2.22 -16.90
CA ASN A 13 11.14 3.25 -15.99
C ASN A 13 10.90 4.57 -16.74
N LEU A 14 9.76 5.20 -16.47
CA LEU A 14 9.37 6.47 -17.05
C LEU A 14 9.34 7.54 -15.97
N THR A 15 10.08 8.62 -16.20
CA THR A 15 10.07 9.79 -15.31
C THR A 15 9.55 11.01 -16.06
N GLY A 16 8.50 11.63 -15.53
CA GLY A 16 7.91 12.86 -16.01
C GLY A 16 8.70 14.10 -15.60
N ASN A 17 8.01 15.25 -15.63
CA ASN A 17 8.53 16.56 -15.26
C ASN A 17 7.40 17.40 -14.67
N ALA A 18 7.66 18.66 -14.33
CA ALA A 18 6.72 19.55 -13.64
C ALA A 18 5.38 19.88 -14.38
N ALA A 19 5.13 19.33 -15.56
CA ALA A 19 3.89 19.51 -16.32
C ALA A 19 3.04 18.24 -16.23
N ALA A 20 1.71 18.37 -16.39
CA ALA A 20 0.82 17.23 -16.54
C ALA A 20 1.29 16.31 -17.69
N ASN A 21 1.71 15.11 -17.36
CA ASN A 21 2.29 14.10 -18.22
C ASN A 21 1.36 12.89 -18.30
N ILE A 22 1.34 12.25 -19.47
CA ILE A 22 0.83 10.89 -19.64
C ILE A 22 2.06 9.98 -19.75
N LEU A 23 2.19 9.03 -18.84
CA LEU A 23 3.23 7.99 -18.86
C LEU A 23 2.56 6.65 -19.11
N ILE A 24 2.90 6.01 -20.24
CA ILE A 24 2.38 4.70 -20.64
C ILE A 24 3.54 3.72 -20.62
N GLY A 25 3.49 2.73 -19.74
CA GLY A 25 4.47 1.67 -19.63
C GLY A 25 4.41 0.65 -20.77
N SER A 26 5.02 -0.48 -20.50
CA SER A 26 5.32 -1.59 -21.41
C SER A 26 4.71 -2.87 -20.84
N ASP A 27 5.07 -4.05 -21.37
CA ASP A 27 4.61 -5.33 -20.81
C ASP A 27 5.57 -5.91 -19.75
N GLY A 28 6.48 -5.09 -19.23
CA GLY A 28 7.41 -5.49 -18.17
C GLY A 28 7.31 -4.53 -16.99
N ALA A 29 7.78 -4.97 -15.82
CA ALA A 29 7.77 -4.19 -14.58
C ALA A 29 8.39 -2.79 -14.74
N ASN A 30 7.59 -1.74 -14.67
CA ASN A 30 7.96 -0.34 -14.87
C ASN A 30 7.81 0.45 -13.56
N ILE A 31 8.64 1.47 -13.40
CA ILE A 31 8.40 2.54 -12.43
C ILE A 31 7.92 3.76 -13.19
N LEU A 32 6.70 4.18 -12.92
CA LEU A 32 6.06 5.36 -13.50
C LEU A 32 6.05 6.48 -12.45
N ASP A 33 6.91 7.48 -12.64
CA ASP A 33 7.09 8.60 -11.70
C ASP A 33 6.84 9.93 -12.43
N GLY A 34 5.63 10.46 -12.25
CA GLY A 34 5.18 11.70 -12.91
C GLY A 34 6.02 12.94 -12.55
N LYS A 35 6.63 12.93 -11.35
CA LYS A 35 7.14 14.12 -10.67
C LYS A 35 6.00 15.10 -10.41
N ALA A 36 6.32 16.40 -10.29
CA ALA A 36 5.32 17.40 -10.03
C ALA A 36 4.36 17.51 -11.23
N GLY A 37 3.09 17.73 -10.96
CA GLY A 37 2.12 17.80 -12.04
C GLY A 37 0.80 17.24 -11.55
N ILE A 38 -0.09 16.96 -12.50
CA ILE A 38 -1.22 16.07 -12.26
C ILE A 38 -1.13 15.08 -13.41
N ASP A 39 -0.51 13.94 -13.14
CA ASP A 39 -0.10 13.02 -14.17
C ASP A 39 -1.09 11.86 -14.32
N THR A 40 -1.14 11.29 -15.54
CA THR A 40 -1.83 10.05 -15.85
C THR A 40 -0.80 8.96 -16.00
N LEU A 41 -0.93 7.90 -15.20
CA LEU A 41 0.01 6.79 -15.16
C LEU A 41 -0.72 5.52 -15.60
N ILE A 42 -0.22 4.87 -16.65
CA ILE A 42 -0.77 3.63 -17.23
C ILE A 42 0.36 2.61 -17.25
N GLY A 43 0.25 1.53 -16.47
CA GLY A 43 1.27 0.48 -16.32
C GLY A 43 1.42 -0.36 -17.57
N GLY A 44 0.37 -1.11 -17.92
CA GLY A 44 0.46 -2.19 -18.89
C GLY A 44 0.64 -3.51 -18.16
N LEU A 45 1.16 -4.54 -18.84
CA LEU A 45 1.45 -5.82 -18.18
C LEU A 45 2.74 -5.75 -17.35
N GLY A 46 2.90 -6.69 -16.42
CA GLY A 46 4.03 -6.79 -15.53
C GLY A 46 3.78 -6.12 -14.19
N ASP A 47 4.68 -6.35 -13.23
CA ASP A 47 4.54 -5.82 -11.88
C ASP A 47 5.03 -4.36 -11.82
N ASP A 48 4.12 -3.42 -11.99
CA ASP A 48 4.41 -2.00 -12.10
C ASP A 48 4.41 -1.26 -10.76
N THR A 49 5.03 -0.08 -10.76
CA THR A 49 5.03 0.83 -9.62
C THR A 49 4.63 2.24 -10.04
N TYR A 50 3.50 2.69 -9.54
CA TYR A 50 2.94 4.03 -9.68
C TYR A 50 3.44 4.94 -8.56
N VAL A 51 4.25 5.95 -8.88
CA VAL A 51 4.75 6.92 -7.89
C VAL A 51 3.98 8.23 -8.02
N VAL A 52 3.15 8.53 -7.02
CA VAL A 52 2.30 9.74 -6.99
C VAL A 52 2.82 10.76 -5.97
N ASP A 53 2.81 12.03 -6.37
CA ASP A 53 3.23 13.18 -5.57
C ASP A 53 2.09 14.19 -5.34
N SER A 54 0.88 13.83 -5.75
CA SER A 54 -0.34 14.58 -5.49
C SER A 54 -1.55 13.65 -5.30
N VAL A 55 -2.42 14.00 -4.34
CA VAL A 55 -3.71 13.30 -4.14
C VAL A 55 -4.59 13.30 -5.40
N SER A 56 -4.45 14.32 -6.25
CA SER A 56 -5.23 14.45 -7.48
C SER A 56 -4.90 13.38 -8.52
N GLU A 57 -3.77 12.68 -8.38
CA GLU A 57 -3.30 11.66 -9.32
C GLU A 57 -3.89 10.29 -9.03
N LEU A 58 -4.39 10.05 -7.81
CA LEU A 58 -5.02 8.76 -7.44
C LEU A 58 -6.15 8.38 -8.40
N GLY A 59 -6.90 9.37 -8.88
CA GLY A 59 -7.99 9.19 -9.85
C GLY A 59 -7.55 9.05 -11.31
N LEU A 60 -6.24 9.11 -11.59
CA LEU A 60 -5.66 9.10 -12.94
C LEU A 60 -4.71 7.92 -13.18
N ILE A 61 -4.60 7.02 -12.21
CA ILE A 61 -3.96 5.71 -12.40
C ILE A 61 -4.90 4.84 -13.23
N GLN A 62 -4.32 4.11 -14.18
CA GLN A 62 -5.00 3.13 -15.01
C GLN A 62 -4.26 1.82 -14.92
N GLU A 63 -4.81 0.94 -14.10
CA GLU A 63 -4.42 -0.46 -13.94
C GLU A 63 -5.60 -1.33 -14.37
N LEU A 64 -5.35 -2.51 -14.94
CA LEU A 64 -6.40 -3.47 -15.31
C LEU A 64 -6.21 -4.82 -14.63
N GLN A 65 -7.28 -5.60 -14.65
CA GLN A 65 -7.28 -6.92 -14.03
C GLN A 65 -6.34 -7.87 -14.77
N ASN A 66 -5.51 -8.61 -14.00
CA ASN A 66 -4.57 -9.62 -14.47
C ASN A 66 -3.37 -9.05 -15.26
N GLU A 67 -2.99 -7.80 -15.02
CA GLU A 67 -1.81 -7.22 -15.66
C GLU A 67 -0.53 -7.41 -14.84
N GLY A 68 -0.60 -7.54 -13.52
CA GLY A 68 0.57 -7.84 -12.70
C GLY A 68 0.23 -7.91 -11.23
N VAL A 69 1.27 -7.86 -10.40
CA VAL A 69 1.18 -7.50 -8.98
C VAL A 69 1.71 -6.08 -8.81
N ASP A 70 0.80 -5.13 -8.71
CA ASP A 70 1.11 -3.72 -8.91
C ASP A 70 1.23 -2.94 -7.60
N THR A 71 2.04 -1.88 -7.62
CA THR A 71 2.34 -1.09 -6.43
C THR A 71 2.02 0.38 -6.60
N LEU A 72 1.16 0.92 -5.74
CA LEU A 72 0.99 2.35 -5.54
C LEU A 72 1.93 2.86 -4.44
N ARG A 73 2.80 3.80 -4.79
CA ARG A 73 3.71 4.50 -3.87
C ARG A 73 3.33 5.97 -3.73
N VAL A 74 2.89 6.34 -2.54
CA VAL A 74 2.46 7.69 -2.20
C VAL A 74 3.61 8.47 -1.57
N THR A 75 4.02 9.56 -2.20
CA THR A 75 5.18 10.35 -1.76
C THR A 75 4.84 11.75 -1.24
N TYR A 76 3.59 12.17 -1.41
CA TYR A 76 3.16 13.52 -1.04
C TYR A 76 2.90 13.69 0.47
N LEU A 77 3.05 14.92 0.93
CA LEU A 77 2.79 15.31 2.32
C LEU A 77 1.29 15.56 2.53
N ASN A 78 0.68 14.89 3.51
CA ASN A 78 -0.59 15.34 4.08
C ASN A 78 -0.33 16.38 5.18
N SER A 79 -0.51 17.67 4.86
CA SER A 79 -0.36 18.79 5.81
C SER A 79 -1.59 19.02 6.70
N GLY A 80 -2.67 18.26 6.50
CA GLY A 80 -3.91 18.38 7.25
C GLY A 80 -3.81 17.84 8.68
N THR A 81 -4.77 18.24 9.52
CA THR A 81 -4.92 17.68 10.88
C THR A 81 -5.72 16.39 10.92
N GLN A 82 -6.33 16.00 9.79
CA GLN A 82 -7.11 14.77 9.64
C GLN A 82 -6.34 13.78 8.78
N ALA A 83 -6.54 12.50 9.05
CA ALA A 83 -5.98 11.44 8.21
C ALA A 83 -6.57 11.50 6.81
N GLN A 84 -5.70 11.43 5.80
CA GLN A 84 -6.10 11.20 4.43
C GLN A 84 -6.25 9.70 4.22
N THR A 85 -7.42 9.26 3.75
CA THR A 85 -7.65 7.85 3.43
C THR A 85 -7.34 7.60 1.97
N ILE A 86 -6.57 6.55 1.70
CA ILE A 86 -6.35 5.99 0.36
C ILE A 86 -7.04 4.64 0.34
N ASN A 87 -8.03 4.49 -0.54
CA ASN A 87 -8.89 3.32 -0.60
C ASN A 87 -8.69 2.60 -1.93
N LEU A 88 -8.13 1.40 -1.89
CA LEU A 88 -7.93 0.59 -3.09
C LEU A 88 -9.26 0.11 -3.69
N ASN A 89 -10.40 0.22 -3.00
CA ASN A 89 -11.71 -0.02 -3.64
C ASN A 89 -12.18 1.14 -4.56
N ASP A 90 -11.43 2.25 -4.63
CA ASP A 90 -11.74 3.32 -5.57
C ASP A 90 -11.54 2.83 -7.02
N PRO A 91 -12.37 3.25 -8.00
CA PRO A 91 -12.37 2.64 -9.34
C PRO A 91 -11.04 2.67 -10.11
N SER A 92 -10.17 3.66 -9.84
CA SER A 92 -8.84 3.76 -10.45
C SER A 92 -7.77 2.92 -9.76
N LEU A 93 -8.07 2.36 -8.57
CA LEU A 93 -7.12 1.68 -7.70
C LEU A 93 -7.50 0.21 -7.43
N GLN A 94 -8.67 -0.25 -7.88
CA GLN A 94 -9.25 -1.57 -7.57
C GLN A 94 -8.45 -2.79 -8.04
N TYR A 95 -7.41 -2.59 -8.83
CA TYR A 95 -6.50 -3.64 -9.30
C TYR A 95 -5.06 -3.44 -8.81
N ILE A 96 -4.82 -2.48 -7.91
CA ILE A 96 -3.54 -2.35 -7.23
C ILE A 96 -3.49 -3.38 -6.09
N ASP A 97 -2.42 -4.16 -6.03
CA ASP A 97 -2.18 -5.14 -4.97
C ASP A 97 -1.48 -4.51 -3.76
N ASN A 98 -0.54 -3.60 -4.00
CA ASN A 98 0.34 -3.10 -2.94
C ASN A 98 0.20 -1.57 -2.80
N LEU A 99 0.12 -1.08 -1.57
CA LEU A 99 0.06 0.34 -1.25
C LEU A 99 1.10 0.71 -0.20
N SER A 100 2.01 1.62 -0.54
CA SER A 100 3.05 2.10 0.37
C SER A 100 3.05 3.62 0.49
N VAL A 101 3.01 4.13 1.73
CA VAL A 101 3.10 5.57 2.01
C VAL A 101 4.51 5.94 2.48
N LEU A 102 5.23 6.66 1.62
CA LEU A 102 6.51 7.30 1.95
C LEU A 102 6.35 8.77 2.36
N GLY A 103 5.22 9.37 1.98
CA GLY A 103 4.83 10.72 2.38
C GLY A 103 4.67 10.86 3.89
N THR A 104 4.90 12.07 4.41
CA THR A 104 4.70 12.38 5.84
C THR A 104 3.28 12.91 6.08
N GLY A 105 2.82 12.87 7.35
CA GLY A 105 1.47 13.26 7.73
C GLY A 105 0.58 12.06 8.05
N LEU A 106 -0.67 12.34 8.44
CA LEU A 106 -1.62 11.30 8.85
C LEU A 106 -2.24 10.62 7.62
N PHE A 107 -2.10 9.31 7.50
CA PHE A 107 -2.69 8.52 6.43
C PHE A 107 -3.41 7.30 6.98
N ASN A 108 -4.52 6.94 6.34
CA ASN A 108 -5.17 5.66 6.52
C ASN A 108 -5.18 4.93 5.18
N LEU A 109 -5.06 3.60 5.23
CA LEU A 109 -5.03 2.74 4.06
C LEU A 109 -6.18 1.74 4.17
N THR A 110 -6.87 1.54 3.06
CA THR A 110 -7.88 0.50 2.91
C THR A 110 -7.53 -0.29 1.66
N GLY A 111 -7.31 -1.60 1.81
CA GLY A 111 -7.11 -2.52 0.72
C GLY A 111 -8.42 -2.84 0.00
N ASN A 112 -8.42 -3.90 -0.78
CA ASN A 112 -9.51 -4.35 -1.64
C ASN A 112 -9.80 -5.84 -1.37
N ALA A 113 -10.06 -6.63 -2.41
CA ALA A 113 -10.36 -8.05 -2.28
C ALA A 113 -9.21 -8.97 -2.73
N LEU A 114 -8.06 -8.37 -3.04
CA LEU A 114 -6.81 -9.04 -3.41
C LEU A 114 -5.97 -9.25 -2.15
N ASP A 115 -4.94 -10.08 -2.25
CA ASP A 115 -3.95 -10.25 -1.19
C ASP A 115 -3.05 -8.99 -1.13
N ASN A 116 -3.40 -7.99 -0.29
CA ASN A 116 -2.75 -6.69 -0.31
C ASN A 116 -1.52 -6.59 0.60
N LEU A 117 -0.48 -5.89 0.14
CA LEU A 117 0.58 -5.36 1.02
C LEU A 117 0.31 -3.89 1.32
N LEU A 118 -0.08 -3.59 2.57
CA LEU A 118 -0.34 -2.24 3.04
C LEU A 118 0.79 -1.77 3.97
N ILE A 119 1.53 -0.74 3.54
CA ILE A 119 2.64 -0.17 4.30
C ILE A 119 2.34 1.29 4.67
N GLY A 120 2.15 1.52 5.96
CA GLY A 120 2.00 2.84 6.57
C GLY A 120 3.29 3.66 6.59
N ASN A 121 3.23 4.82 7.25
CA ASN A 121 4.38 5.71 7.43
C ASN A 121 4.77 5.79 8.92
N ALA A 122 5.53 6.80 9.33
CA ALA A 122 5.96 6.92 10.73
C ALA A 122 4.93 7.60 11.66
N SER A 123 3.71 7.86 11.17
CA SER A 123 2.62 8.48 11.93
C SER A 123 1.60 7.40 12.33
N ALA A 124 0.66 7.73 13.21
CA ALA A 124 -0.45 6.81 13.49
C ALA A 124 -1.29 6.57 12.22
N ASN A 125 -1.35 5.32 11.77
CA ASN A 125 -2.11 4.88 10.62
C ASN A 125 -3.26 3.94 11.03
N THR A 126 -4.37 3.97 10.30
CA THR A 126 -5.33 2.85 10.26
C THR A 126 -5.16 2.11 8.95
N LEU A 127 -4.82 0.83 9.01
CA LEU A 127 -4.70 -0.08 7.87
C LEU A 127 -5.85 -1.09 7.96
N ILE A 128 -6.65 -1.17 6.91
CA ILE A 128 -7.74 -2.14 6.75
C ILE A 128 -7.38 -2.99 5.53
N GLY A 129 -7.17 -4.29 5.70
CA GLY A 129 -6.84 -5.22 4.62
C GLY A 129 -8.02 -5.38 3.65
N GLY A 130 -9.08 -6.04 4.09
CA GLY A 130 -10.29 -6.25 3.30
C GLY A 130 -10.62 -7.73 3.21
N LEU A 131 -10.67 -8.25 1.99
CA LEU A 131 -10.70 -9.69 1.76
C LEU A 131 -9.35 -10.10 1.18
N GLY A 132 -8.97 -11.37 1.33
CA GLY A 132 -7.70 -11.87 0.82
C GLY A 132 -6.68 -11.96 1.95
N ASN A 133 -5.52 -12.55 1.66
CA ASN A 133 -4.48 -12.74 2.67
C ASN A 133 -3.59 -11.49 2.69
N ASP A 134 -3.91 -10.56 3.57
CA ASP A 134 -3.29 -9.25 3.59
C ASP A 134 -2.03 -9.21 4.47
N THR A 135 -1.08 -8.36 4.10
CA THR A 135 0.07 -8.00 4.94
C THR A 135 0.01 -6.54 5.33
N LEU A 136 -0.17 -6.28 6.63
CA LEU A 136 -0.34 -4.95 7.19
C LEU A 136 0.90 -4.56 8.02
N ASP A 137 1.62 -3.55 7.54
CA ASP A 137 2.81 -2.99 8.19
C ASP A 137 2.60 -1.51 8.50
N GLY A 138 2.20 -1.22 9.74
CA GLY A 138 2.00 0.14 10.24
C GLY A 138 3.29 0.95 10.41
N LYS A 139 4.46 0.30 10.34
CA LYS A 139 5.77 0.90 10.68
C LYS A 139 5.76 1.50 12.09
N LYS A 140 6.21 2.74 12.25
CA LYS A 140 6.24 3.40 13.55
C LYS A 140 4.95 4.16 13.69
N GLY A 141 4.39 4.18 14.89
CA GLY A 141 3.17 4.92 15.10
C GLY A 141 2.45 4.36 16.30
N ALA A 142 1.21 4.79 16.49
CA ALA A 142 0.24 4.06 17.28
C ALA A 142 -0.81 3.61 16.27
N ASP A 143 -0.58 2.44 15.69
CA ASP A 143 -1.29 2.01 14.49
C ASP A 143 -2.52 1.16 14.83
N THR A 144 -3.51 1.15 13.96
CA THR A 144 -4.65 0.23 14.02
C THR A 144 -4.62 -0.63 12.77
N LEU A 145 -4.44 -1.93 12.94
CA LEU A 145 -4.31 -2.91 11.87
C LEU A 145 -5.52 -3.86 11.94
N ILE A 146 -6.34 -3.86 10.90
CA ILE A 146 -7.55 -4.66 10.77
C ILE A 146 -7.38 -5.48 9.50
N GLY A 147 -7.22 -6.80 9.58
CA GLY A 147 -7.00 -7.62 8.39
C GLY A 147 -8.29 -7.81 7.63
N GLY A 148 -9.27 -8.47 8.23
CA GLY A 148 -10.56 -8.74 7.59
C GLY A 148 -10.78 -10.23 7.36
N ASP A 149 -11.16 -10.63 6.15
CA ASP A 149 -11.32 -12.04 5.79
C ASP A 149 -10.06 -12.51 5.05
N GLY A 150 -9.41 -13.57 5.52
CA GLY A 150 -8.19 -14.13 4.95
C GLY A 150 -7.19 -14.53 6.03
N ASP A 151 -6.10 -15.20 5.62
CA ASP A 151 -4.97 -15.49 6.51
C ASP A 151 -4.02 -14.29 6.53
N ASP A 152 -4.20 -13.37 7.48
CA ASP A 152 -3.51 -12.08 7.47
C ASP A 152 -2.21 -12.08 8.28
N THR A 153 -1.30 -11.18 7.88
CA THR A 153 -0.01 -10.96 8.54
C THR A 153 0.16 -9.51 9.00
N TYR A 154 0.40 -9.33 10.29
CA TYR A 154 0.55 -8.01 10.92
C TYR A 154 1.99 -7.76 11.36
N TYR A 155 2.51 -6.55 11.14
CA TYR A 155 3.75 -6.10 11.75
C TYR A 155 3.47 -5.03 12.80
N VAL A 156 3.79 -5.35 14.07
CA VAL A 156 3.65 -4.44 15.20
C VAL A 156 5.01 -4.03 15.74
N TYR A 157 5.19 -2.73 15.97
CA TYR A 157 6.43 -2.08 16.38
C TYR A 157 6.29 -1.31 17.70
N SER A 158 5.08 -1.25 18.25
CA SER A 158 4.79 -0.57 19.51
C SER A 158 3.66 -1.28 20.30
N ASN A 159 3.56 -1.00 21.61
CA ASN A 159 2.46 -1.49 22.44
C ASN A 159 1.24 -0.57 22.33
N LEU A 160 1.36 0.46 21.50
CA LEU A 160 0.28 1.35 21.09
C LEU A 160 -0.39 0.84 19.82
N ASP A 161 0.23 -0.11 19.12
CA ASP A 161 -0.34 -0.74 17.94
C ASP A 161 -1.46 -1.68 18.38
N GLN A 162 -2.58 -1.61 17.67
CA GLN A 162 -3.77 -2.41 17.92
C GLN A 162 -4.02 -3.27 16.70
N VAL A 163 -4.00 -4.58 16.91
CA VAL A 163 -4.47 -5.57 15.92
C VAL A 163 -5.93 -5.89 16.26
N GLN A 164 -6.80 -5.89 15.26
CA GLN A 164 -8.21 -6.25 15.41
C GLN A 164 -8.58 -7.30 14.37
N GLU A 165 -9.14 -8.42 14.82
CA GLU A 165 -9.55 -9.51 13.95
C GLU A 165 -10.97 -10.03 14.18
N GLY A 166 -11.56 -10.55 13.09
CA GLY A 166 -12.92 -11.11 13.02
C GLY A 166 -13.00 -12.55 13.52
N LEU A 167 -14.20 -13.05 13.84
CA LEU A 167 -14.38 -14.45 14.29
C LEU A 167 -14.20 -15.49 13.17
N ASP A 168 -14.29 -15.06 11.91
CA ASP A 168 -14.17 -15.87 10.71
C ASP A 168 -13.08 -15.29 9.78
N GLY A 169 -12.11 -14.56 10.34
CA GLY A 169 -11.04 -13.88 9.59
C GLY A 169 -10.14 -14.87 8.88
N GLY A 170 -9.44 -15.73 9.61
CA GLY A 170 -8.69 -16.82 9.00
C GLY A 170 -7.76 -17.46 10.01
N THR A 171 -6.55 -17.80 9.58
CA THR A 171 -5.43 -18.14 10.46
C THR A 171 -4.40 -17.03 10.43
N ASP A 172 -4.43 -16.20 11.46
CA ASP A 172 -3.72 -14.92 11.46
C ASP A 172 -2.37 -15.00 12.18
N THR A 173 -1.43 -14.16 11.73
CA THR A 173 -0.07 -14.10 12.26
C THR A 173 0.36 -12.68 12.61
N VAL A 174 0.74 -12.46 13.87
CA VAL A 174 1.34 -11.20 14.30
C VAL A 174 2.86 -11.33 14.43
N ASN A 175 3.59 -10.62 13.59
CA ASN A 175 5.03 -10.41 13.67
C ASN A 175 5.33 -9.26 14.64
N VAL A 176 5.73 -9.61 15.85
CA VAL A 176 6.12 -8.67 16.90
C VAL A 176 7.58 -8.27 16.70
N MET A 177 7.81 -7.05 16.24
CA MET A 177 9.15 -6.50 16.06
C MET A 177 9.74 -6.14 17.43
N ALA A 178 10.88 -6.72 17.78
CA ALA A 178 11.45 -6.55 19.12
C ALA A 178 11.95 -5.11 19.36
N TYR A 179 11.45 -4.49 20.44
CA TYR A 179 12.01 -3.29 21.04
C TYR A 179 11.98 -3.43 22.58
N ALA A 180 12.72 -2.57 23.29
CA ALA A 180 12.94 -2.73 24.72
C ALA A 180 11.65 -2.59 25.55
N GLY A 181 11.41 -3.55 26.46
CA GLY A 181 10.36 -3.46 27.48
C GLY A 181 8.99 -4.04 27.10
N ASN A 182 8.90 -4.84 26.03
CA ASN A 182 7.60 -5.34 25.57
C ASN A 182 7.07 -6.58 26.26
N SER A 183 5.75 -6.53 26.46
CA SER A 183 4.88 -7.68 26.47
C SER A 183 3.89 -7.52 25.31
N TYR A 184 3.82 -8.52 24.43
CA TYR A 184 2.70 -8.65 23.50
C TYR A 184 1.74 -9.71 24.05
N THR A 185 0.45 -9.43 24.02
CA THR A 185 -0.61 -10.39 24.34
C THR A 185 -1.41 -10.59 23.07
N LEU A 186 -1.59 -11.84 22.65
CA LEU A 186 -2.45 -12.16 21.52
C LEU A 186 -3.83 -11.54 21.74
N VAL A 187 -4.27 -10.77 20.75
CA VAL A 187 -5.64 -10.24 20.71
C VAL A 187 -6.59 -11.40 20.35
N GLY A 188 -7.88 -11.24 20.61
CA GLY A 188 -8.87 -12.25 20.22
C GLY A 188 -8.79 -12.52 18.72
N ASN A 189 -9.00 -13.79 18.35
CA ASN A 189 -9.00 -14.29 16.96
C ASN A 189 -7.65 -14.21 16.23
N ILE A 190 -6.53 -14.02 16.94
CA ILE A 190 -5.19 -14.23 16.37
C ILE A 190 -4.66 -15.59 16.81
N GLU A 191 -4.29 -16.43 15.85
CA GLU A 191 -3.81 -17.80 16.09
C GLU A 191 -2.32 -17.84 16.41
N ASN A 192 -1.52 -17.00 15.75
CA ASN A 192 -0.06 -17.06 15.78
C ASN A 192 0.59 -15.73 16.13
N ALA A 193 1.70 -15.79 16.86
CA ALA A 193 2.61 -14.66 16.99
C ALA A 193 4.06 -15.12 16.88
N VAL A 194 4.86 -14.36 16.13
CA VAL A 194 6.30 -14.57 15.97
C VAL A 194 7.02 -13.32 16.48
N VAL A 195 7.98 -13.50 17.38
CA VAL A 195 8.82 -12.39 17.84
C VAL A 195 10.07 -12.34 16.97
N LEU A 196 10.28 -11.22 16.29
CA LEU A 196 11.41 -11.00 15.40
C LEU A 196 12.40 -10.03 16.05
N ALA A 197 13.68 -10.42 16.11
CA ALA A 197 14.73 -9.51 16.56
C ALA A 197 15.12 -8.54 15.43
N SER A 198 15.25 -7.25 15.76
CA SER A 198 15.79 -6.21 14.88
C SER A 198 17.30 -6.37 14.65
#